data_AF-A0A7C4AFC5-F1
#
_entry.id   AF-A0A7C4AFC5-F1
#
_cell.length_a   1.000
_cell.length_b   1.000
_cell.length_c   1.000
_cell.angle_alpha   90.00
_cell.angle_beta   90.00
_cell.angle_gamma   90.00
#
_symmetry.space_group_name_H-M   'P 1'
#
loop_
_entity.id
_entity.type
_entity.pdbx_description
1 polymer ?
#
loop_
_entity_poly.entity_id
_entity_poly.type
_entity_poly.pdbx_seq_one_letter_code
_entity_poly.pdbx_strand_id
1 'polypeptide(L)'
;MGKARPWELCICLAGLWLAGGGSVGTVAAAEPAPTNAFFAFCMDTHDSRKRTLAEQAGLLKELGYAGAGHLWLDNLAERLQTLEAAGLKLFQVYLRAS
;
A
#
# COMPACT_ATOMS: atom_id res chain seq x y z
N MET A 1 3.78 45.24 28.55
CA MET A 1 2.83 44.23 28.02
C MET A 1 3.60 43.19 27.19
N GLY A 2 4.01 42.08 27.81
CA GLY A 2 4.59 40.95 27.08
C GLY A 2 3.48 40.03 26.59
N LYS A 3 3.40 39.78 25.29
CA LYS A 3 2.43 38.84 24.71
C LYS A 3 2.95 37.41 24.91
N ALA A 4 2.19 36.59 25.63
CA ALA A 4 2.44 35.16 25.78
C ALA A 4 2.44 34.47 24.40
N ARG A 5 3.29 33.45 24.23
CA ARG A 5 3.49 32.74 22.96
C ARG A 5 2.59 31.49 22.90
N PRO A 6 2.10 31.12 21.71
CA PRO A 6 1.00 30.15 21.52
C PRO A 6 1.31 28.68 21.86
N TRP A 7 2.47 28.38 22.43
CA TRP A 7 2.87 27.02 22.82
C TRP A 7 2.66 26.71 24.31
N GLU A 8 2.27 27.71 25.13
CA GLU A 8 2.00 27.53 26.57
C GLU A 8 0.59 26.96 26.88
N LEU A 9 -0.25 26.73 25.87
CA LEU A 9 -1.65 26.29 26.05
C LEU A 9 -1.91 24.78 25.92
N CYS A 10 -0.91 23.95 25.65
CA CYS A 10 -1.11 22.50 25.49
C CYS A 10 -0.80 21.65 26.74
N ILE A 11 -0.37 22.27 27.86
CA ILE A 11 0.07 21.51 29.05
C ILE A 11 -1.01 21.41 30.15
N CYS A 12 -2.14 22.12 30.08
CA CYS A 12 -3.09 22.19 31.21
C CYS A 12 -4.40 21.37 31.09
N LEU A 13 -4.44 20.28 30.32
CA LEU A 13 -5.52 19.28 30.46
C LEU A 13 -4.99 17.87 30.76
N ALA A 14 -3.79 17.79 31.35
CA ALA A 14 -3.40 16.63 32.14
C ALA A 14 -3.83 16.86 33.59
N GLY A 15 -4.99 16.35 33.97
CA GLY A 15 -5.34 16.20 35.39
C GLY A 15 -6.71 16.71 35.79
N LEU A 16 -7.77 16.02 35.34
CA LEU A 16 -8.88 15.69 36.24
C LEU A 16 -9.79 14.62 35.59
N TRP A 17 -9.46 13.34 35.77
CA TRP A 17 -10.45 12.25 35.83
C TRP A 17 -9.74 10.99 36.37
N LEU A 18 -9.46 11.00 37.67
CA LEU A 18 -9.20 9.79 38.45
C LEU A 18 -10.54 9.26 38.97
N ALA A 19 -11.21 8.41 38.18
CA ALA A 19 -12.13 7.36 38.65
C ALA A 19 -12.85 6.71 37.45
N GLY A 20 -12.24 5.71 36.86
CA GLY A 20 -12.88 4.90 35.81
C GLY A 20 -11.86 4.10 35.06
N GLY A 21 -11.59 2.88 35.53
CA GLY A 21 -10.70 1.93 34.88
C GLY A 21 -11.21 1.55 33.50
N GLY A 22 -10.79 2.28 32.48
CA GLY A 22 -10.85 1.88 31.09
C GLY A 22 -9.42 1.78 30.58
N SER A 23 -8.98 0.57 30.26
CA SER A 23 -7.72 0.37 29.55
C SER A 23 -7.76 1.17 28.25
N VAL A 24 -7.01 2.27 28.21
CA VAL A 24 -6.76 3.02 26.98
C VAL A 24 -5.88 2.13 26.11
N GLY A 25 -6.52 1.31 25.28
CA GLY A 25 -5.83 0.61 24.20
C GLY A 25 -5.19 1.67 23.32
N THR A 26 -3.87 1.62 23.18
CA THR A 26 -3.14 2.39 22.18
C THR A 26 -3.71 2.02 20.81
N VAL A 27 -4.51 2.92 20.24
CA VAL A 27 -4.91 2.83 18.84
C VAL A 27 -3.64 3.12 18.05
N ALA A 28 -3.05 2.10 17.44
CA ALA A 28 -1.94 2.29 16.52
C ALA A 28 -2.44 3.23 15.41
N ALA A 29 -1.82 4.41 15.30
CA ALA A 29 -2.07 5.29 14.18
C ALA A 29 -1.72 4.51 12.91
N ALA A 30 -2.68 4.38 12.00
CA ALA A 30 -2.43 3.79 10.70
C ALA A 30 -1.31 4.60 10.04
N GLU A 31 -0.20 3.92 9.71
CA GLU A 31 0.87 4.58 8.97
C GLU A 31 0.29 5.16 7.67
N PRO A 32 0.65 6.40 7.31
CA PRO A 32 0.23 6.97 6.05
C PRO A 32 0.69 6.03 4.93
N ALA A 33 -0.22 5.72 4.00
CA ALA A 33 0.10 4.84 2.89
C ALA A 33 1.39 5.33 2.20
N PRO A 34 2.35 4.44 1.91
CA PRO A 34 3.61 4.83 1.31
C PRO A 34 3.32 5.61 0.01
N THR A 35 3.93 6.78 -0.12
CA THR A 35 3.77 7.64 -1.30
C THR A 35 4.33 6.99 -2.57
N ASN A 36 5.26 6.04 -2.39
CA ASN A 36 5.87 5.24 -3.46
C ASN A 36 5.43 3.78 -3.30
N ALA A 37 4.44 3.36 -4.08
CA ALA A 37 3.99 1.97 -4.08
C ALA A 37 5.09 1.04 -4.63
N PHE A 38 5.40 -0.03 -3.89
CA PHE A 38 6.36 -1.03 -4.34
C PHE A 38 5.66 -2.06 -5.24
N PHE A 39 6.10 -2.16 -6.50
CA PHE A 39 5.47 -3.02 -7.51
C PHE A 39 6.51 -3.89 -8.23
N ALA A 40 6.07 -5.04 -8.74
CA ALA A 40 6.93 -5.94 -9.49
C ALA A 40 7.11 -5.42 -10.93
N PHE A 41 8.34 -5.00 -11.26
CA PHE A 41 8.70 -4.64 -12.62
C PHE A 41 8.79 -5.90 -13.48
N CYS A 42 7.99 -5.97 -14.54
CA CYS A 42 7.90 -7.16 -15.38
C CYS A 42 9.02 -7.16 -16.42
N MET A 43 10.10 -7.90 -16.15
CA MET A 43 11.13 -8.28 -17.12
C MET A 43 11.23 -9.79 -17.11
N ASP A 44 10.36 -10.44 -17.89
CA ASP A 44 10.29 -11.90 -17.95
C ASP A 44 10.11 -12.55 -16.56
N THR A 45 9.15 -12.06 -15.77
CA THR A 45 8.79 -12.64 -14.47
C THR A 45 8.11 -14.01 -14.58
N HIS A 46 8.28 -14.69 -15.72
CA HIS A 46 7.93 -16.09 -15.89
C HIS A 46 9.00 -16.92 -15.19
N ASP A 47 8.79 -17.17 -13.91
CA ASP A 47 9.56 -18.16 -13.17
C ASP A 47 9.54 -19.54 -13.87
N SER A 48 10.44 -20.42 -13.44
CA SER A 48 10.57 -21.78 -14.01
C SER A 48 9.29 -22.62 -13.92
N ARG A 49 8.31 -22.20 -13.11
CA ARG A 49 7.03 -22.89 -12.93
C ARG A 49 5.97 -22.43 -13.95
N LYS A 50 6.26 -21.44 -14.80
CA LYS A 50 5.36 -20.94 -15.85
C LYS A 50 3.95 -20.65 -15.32
N ARG A 51 3.88 -19.99 -14.17
CA ARG A 51 2.62 -19.65 -13.50
C ARG A 51 1.70 -18.83 -14.42
N THR A 52 0.40 -19.11 -14.31
CA THR A 52 -0.68 -18.31 -14.90
C THR A 52 -0.73 -16.89 -14.31
N LEU A 53 -1.44 -15.96 -14.96
CA LEU A 53 -1.55 -14.58 -14.48
C LEU A 53 -2.22 -14.48 -13.10
N ALA A 54 -3.20 -15.34 -12.83
CA ALA A 54 -3.88 -15.42 -11.54
C ALA A 54 -2.94 -15.94 -10.43
N GLU A 55 -2.16 -16.99 -10.69
CA GLU A 55 -1.16 -17.49 -9.74
C GLU A 55 -0.07 -16.46 -9.45
N GLN A 56 0.35 -15.71 -10.47
CA GLN A 56 1.29 -14.60 -10.29
C GLN A 56 0.67 -13.51 -9.39
N ALA A 57 -0.59 -13.12 -9.62
CA ALA A 57 -1.28 -12.13 -8.79
C ALA A 57 -1.39 -12.59 -7.33
N GLY A 58 -1.71 -13.87 -7.09
CA GLY A 58 -1.73 -14.46 -5.74
C GLY A 58 -0.36 -14.39 -5.06
N LEU A 59 0.72 -14.75 -5.77
CA LEU A 59 2.08 -14.67 -5.25
C LEU A 59 2.48 -13.22 -4.93
N LEU A 60 2.18 -12.26 -5.80
CA LEU A 60 2.48 -10.85 -5.57
C LEU A 60 1.77 -10.31 -4.34
N LYS A 61 0.52 -10.73 -4.13
CA LYS A 61 -0.25 -10.40 -2.93
C LYS A 61 0.38 -10.96 -1.66
N GLU A 62 0.79 -12.23 -1.68
CA GLU A 62 1.47 -12.89 -0.56
C GLU A 62 2.79 -12.20 -0.20
N LEU A 63 3.55 -11.78 -1.21
CA LEU A 63 4.84 -11.09 -1.05
C LEU A 63 4.72 -9.59 -0.67
N GLY A 64 3.50 -9.05 -0.58
CA GLY A 64 3.27 -7.66 -0.16
C GLY A 64 3.51 -6.61 -1.25
N TYR A 65 3.53 -7.00 -2.53
CA TYR A 65 3.57 -6.03 -3.62
C TYR A 65 2.24 -5.31 -3.76
N ALA A 66 2.28 -4.04 -4.16
CA ALA A 66 1.10 -3.26 -4.51
C ALA A 66 0.53 -3.63 -5.89
N GLY A 67 1.31 -4.33 -6.72
CA GLY A 67 0.95 -4.64 -8.09
C GLY A 67 2.10 -5.06 -8.97
N ALA A 68 1.88 -4.99 -10.29
CA ALA A 68 2.84 -5.43 -11.30
C ALA A 68 2.89 -4.49 -12.51
N GLY A 69 3.93 -4.63 -13.32
CA GLY A 69 3.95 -4.21 -14.72
C GLY A 69 3.49 -5.33 -15.67
N HIS A 70 3.32 -4.99 -16.94
CA HIS A 70 3.00 -5.94 -18.01
C HIS A 70 3.84 -5.64 -19.26
N LEU A 71 4.33 -6.70 -19.92
CA LEU A 71 5.06 -6.57 -21.17
C LEU A 71 4.11 -6.77 -22.34
N TRP A 72 4.21 -5.89 -23.33
CA TRP A 72 3.43 -5.91 -24.57
C TRP A 72 1.92 -5.74 -24.35
N LEU A 73 1.11 -6.01 -25.38
CA LEU A 73 -0.35 -5.88 -25.32
C LEU A 73 -1.08 -7.22 -25.25
N ASP A 74 -0.38 -8.33 -25.50
CA ASP A 74 -0.93 -9.67 -25.38
C ASP A 74 -1.43 -9.93 -23.95
N ASN A 75 -2.65 -10.43 -23.82
CA ASN A 75 -3.31 -10.75 -22.54
C ASN A 75 -3.39 -9.56 -21.54
N LEU A 76 -3.23 -8.32 -21.99
CA LEU A 76 -3.29 -7.14 -21.10
C LEU A 76 -4.64 -7.05 -20.36
N ALA A 77 -5.74 -7.36 -21.05
CA ALA A 77 -7.07 -7.37 -20.43
C ALA A 77 -7.19 -8.43 -19.33
N GLU A 78 -6.70 -9.65 -19.57
CA GLU A 78 -6.67 -10.72 -18.56
C GLU A 78 -5.75 -10.36 -17.38
N ARG A 79 -4.61 -9.72 -17.66
CA ARG A 79 -3.72 -9.20 -16.61
C ARG A 79 -4.43 -8.19 -15.72
N LEU A 80 -5.17 -7.23 -16.30
CA LEU A 80 -5.92 -6.24 -15.53
C LEU A 80 -6.95 -6.93 -14.63
N GLN A 81 -7.75 -7.85 -15.19
CA GLN A 81 -8.79 -8.58 -14.45
C GLN A 81 -8.20 -9.40 -13.29
N THR A 82 -7.10 -10.10 -13.53
CA THR A 82 -6.46 -10.95 -12.50
C THR A 82 -5.82 -10.13 -11.38
N LEU A 83 -5.23 -8.97 -11.69
CA LEU A 83 -4.72 -8.05 -10.67
C LEU A 83 -5.86 -7.44 -9.86
N GLU A 84 -6.92 -6.97 -10.52
CA GLU A 84 -8.10 -6.39 -9.85
C GLU A 84 -8.75 -7.39 -8.89
N ALA A 85 -8.96 -8.63 -9.34
CA ALA A 85 -9.50 -9.71 -8.51
C ALA A 85 -8.63 -10.01 -7.27
N ALA A 86 -7.33 -9.77 -7.34
CA ALA A 86 -6.38 -9.92 -6.22
C ALA A 86 -6.23 -8.65 -5.36
N GLY A 87 -6.91 -7.55 -5.70
CA GLY A 87 -6.75 -6.25 -5.04
C GLY A 87 -5.38 -5.60 -5.31
N LEU A 88 -4.81 -5.86 -6.48
CA LEU A 88 -3.52 -5.35 -6.95
C LEU A 88 -3.72 -4.35 -8.09
N LYS A 89 -2.73 -3.48 -8.32
CA LYS A 89 -2.77 -2.48 -9.40
C LYS A 89 -1.84 -2.84 -10.56
N LEU A 90 -2.20 -2.40 -11.77
CA LEU A 90 -1.26 -2.36 -12.89
C LEU A 90 -0.56 -0.99 -12.90
N PHE A 91 0.77 -0.99 -12.81
CA PHE A 91 1.56 0.25 -12.74
C PHE A 91 2.18 0.67 -14.06
N GLN A 92 2.43 -0.27 -14.97
CA GLN A 92 3.22 -0.01 -16.17
C GLN A 92 2.89 -1.03 -17.26
N VAL A 93 2.78 -0.55 -18.50
CA VAL A 93 2.72 -1.38 -19.72
C VAL A 93 3.93 -1.02 -20.57
N TYR A 94 4.77 -2.00 -20.88
CA TYR A 94 5.89 -1.83 -21.81
C TYR A 94 5.41 -2.13 -23.24
N LEU A 95 5.71 -1.24 -24.18
CA LEU A 95 5.41 -1.46 -25.59
C LEU A 95 6.60 -1.02 -26.46
N ARG A 96 6.76 -1.68 -27.60
CA ARG A 96 7.77 -1.34 -28.61
C ARG A 96 7.00 -0.72 -29.76
N ALA A 97 7.28 0.56 -30.00
CA ALA A 97 6.89 1.21 -31.23
C ALA A 97 7.99 0.98 -32.27
N SER A 98 7.58 0.69 -33.51
CA SER A 98 8.46 0.52 -34.68
C SER A 98 7.92 1.34 -35.83
#